data_AF-X1QJL5-F1
#
_entry.id   AF-X1QJL5-F1
#
_cell.length_a   1.000
_cell.length_b   1.000
_cell.length_c   1.000
_cell.angle_alpha   90.00
_cell.angle_beta   90.00
_cell.angle_gamma   90.00
#
_symmetry.space_group_name_H-M   'P 1'
#
loop_
_entity.id
_entity.type
_entity.pdbx_description
1 polymer ?
#
loop_
_entity_poly.entity_id
_entity_poly.type
_entity_poly.pdbx_seq_one_letter_code
_entity_poly.pdbx_strand_id
1 'polypeptide(L)'
;ESDYRLGYELSSDYWLYSRYCRWACSRQEILVIGDSVVWGHFVSEYETLSEYLNKITGSDQFANLGVDGIHPVALAGLLKYYGHDISDKRIVLHFNPLWMSSKKHDLQTEKEFRFNHPKLVPQFIPNIPCYKDPYSKRVSAVIERYVPFLSWTSHLKIAYFGNMDLPTWSLEHPYENPAYCMLDARCLMLVEAENRESRIENRESSHLPTSA
;
A
#
# COMPACT_ATOMS: atom_id res chain seq x y z
N GLU A 1 6.66 -7.88 -13.80
CA GLU A 1 6.17 -7.06 -14.95
C GLU A 1 6.49 -5.59 -14.72
N SER A 2 6.29 -4.75 -15.75
CA SER A 2 6.57 -3.31 -15.73
C SER A 2 5.50 -2.48 -15.01
N ASP A 3 4.27 -2.97 -14.89
CA ASP A 3 3.14 -2.27 -14.26
C ASP A 3 2.66 -2.93 -12.96
N TYR A 4 3.60 -3.13 -12.04
CA TYR A 4 3.26 -3.59 -10.70
C TYR A 4 2.58 -2.46 -9.92
N ARG A 5 1.52 -2.80 -9.18
CA ARG A 5 0.98 -1.97 -8.09
C ARG A 5 0.91 -2.79 -6.82
N LEU A 6 1.10 -2.14 -5.67
CA LEU A 6 0.95 -2.82 -4.38
C LEU A 6 -0.47 -3.35 -4.22
N GLY A 7 -0.62 -4.60 -3.79
CA GLY A 7 -1.93 -5.16 -3.45
C GLY A 7 -2.60 -4.39 -2.30
N TYR A 8 -3.93 -4.38 -2.25
CA TYR A 8 -4.70 -3.65 -1.23
C TYR A 8 -4.32 -4.07 0.21
N GLU A 9 -4.19 -5.38 0.44
CA GLU A 9 -3.78 -5.95 1.74
C GLU A 9 -2.36 -5.52 2.16
N LEU A 10 -1.51 -5.21 1.17
CA LEU A 10 -0.13 -4.77 1.37
C LEU A 10 -0.01 -3.24 1.44
N SER A 11 -1.12 -2.50 1.39
CA SER A 11 -1.11 -1.03 1.39
C SER A 11 -0.45 -0.42 2.64
N SER A 12 -0.47 -1.14 3.76
CA SER A 12 0.18 -0.74 5.02
C SER A 12 1.60 -1.27 5.19
N ASP A 13 2.12 -2.01 4.20
CA ASP A 13 3.46 -2.56 4.19
C ASP A 13 4.48 -1.57 3.59
N TYR A 14 4.95 -0.68 4.45
CA TYR A 14 5.89 0.37 4.03
C TYR A 14 7.30 -0.16 3.74
N TRP A 15 7.65 -1.34 4.26
CA TRP A 15 8.90 -2.01 3.91
C TRP A 15 8.87 -2.43 2.44
N LEU A 16 7.78 -3.10 2.03
CA LEU A 16 7.59 -3.51 0.64
C LEU A 16 7.48 -2.29 -0.28
N TYR A 17 6.76 -1.24 0.14
CA TYR A 17 6.73 0.03 -0.59
C TYR A 17 8.14 0.57 -0.86
N SER A 18 9.01 0.63 0.16
CA SER A 18 10.38 1.13 -0.02
C SER A 18 11.19 0.28 -1.00
N ARG A 19 11.05 -1.06 -0.93
CA ARG A 19 11.70 -1.98 -1.86
C ARG A 19 11.22 -1.78 -3.29
N TYR A 20 9.91 -1.66 -3.47
CA TYR A 20 9.31 -1.42 -4.78
C TYR A 20 9.68 -0.04 -5.33
N CYS A 21 9.69 0.99 -4.47
CA CYS A 21 10.15 2.33 -4.82
C CYS A 21 11.58 2.32 -5.35
N ARG A 22 12.51 1.62 -4.69
CA ARG A 22 13.88 1.42 -5.19
C ARG A 22 13.91 0.75 -6.56
N TRP A 23 13.16 -0.34 -6.73
CA TRP A 23 13.08 -1.05 -8.00
C TRP A 23 12.57 -0.14 -9.12
N ALA A 24 11.47 0.59 -8.86
CA ALA A 24 10.88 1.54 -9.81
C ALA A 24 11.89 2.64 -10.16
N CYS A 25 12.58 3.21 -9.18
CA CYS A 25 13.62 4.21 -9.41
C CYS A 25 14.80 3.66 -10.23
N SER A 26 15.13 2.38 -10.13
CA SER A 26 16.23 1.80 -10.94
C SER A 26 15.87 1.55 -12.40
N ARG A 27 14.58 1.52 -12.76
CA ARG A 27 14.12 1.07 -14.09
C ARG A 27 13.30 2.09 -14.84
N GLN A 28 12.54 2.91 -14.13
CA GLN A 28 11.53 3.79 -14.69
C GLN A 28 12.02 5.23 -14.68
N GLU A 29 11.65 6.00 -15.70
CA GLU A 29 12.04 7.40 -15.82
C GLU A 29 11.07 8.33 -15.07
N ILE A 30 9.79 7.94 -15.00
CA ILE A 30 8.71 8.75 -14.47
C ILE A 30 7.96 7.97 -13.38
N LEU A 31 7.81 8.58 -12.20
CA LEU A 31 7.05 8.01 -11.09
C LEU A 31 5.68 8.68 -11.02
N VAL A 32 4.61 7.90 -10.96
CA VAL A 32 3.24 8.37 -10.78
C VAL A 32 2.84 8.10 -9.34
N ILE A 33 2.70 9.16 -8.54
CA ILE A 33 2.50 9.08 -7.09
C ILE A 33 1.15 9.69 -6.73
N GLY A 34 0.38 9.04 -5.87
CA GLY A 34 -0.91 9.58 -5.44
C GLY A 34 -1.69 8.64 -4.55
N ASP A 35 -2.98 8.92 -4.43
CA ASP A 35 -3.95 8.13 -3.68
C ASP A 35 -4.60 7.03 -4.52
N SER A 36 -5.81 6.62 -4.15
CA SER A 36 -6.63 5.59 -4.80
C SER A 36 -6.82 5.80 -6.30
N VAL A 37 -6.79 7.05 -6.77
CA VAL A 37 -6.92 7.37 -8.21
C VAL A 37 -5.69 6.88 -8.98
N VAL A 38 -4.49 7.13 -8.46
CA VAL A 38 -3.25 6.65 -9.07
C VAL A 38 -3.09 5.16 -8.86
N TRP A 39 -3.39 4.67 -7.66
CA TRP A 39 -3.34 3.25 -7.33
C TRP A 39 -4.30 2.40 -8.20
N GLY A 40 -5.42 2.99 -8.64
CA GLY A 40 -6.39 2.38 -9.54
C GLY A 40 -7.47 1.56 -8.84
N HIS A 41 -8.09 2.11 -7.79
CA HIS A 41 -9.01 1.37 -6.91
C HIS A 41 -10.15 0.62 -7.62
N PHE A 42 -10.65 1.16 -8.73
CA PHE A 42 -11.80 0.60 -9.46
C PHE A 42 -11.42 -0.08 -10.78
N VAL A 43 -10.13 -0.28 -11.03
CA VAL A 43 -9.63 -0.84 -12.29
C VAL A 43 -8.71 -2.02 -12.02
N SER A 44 -8.53 -2.89 -13.02
CA SER A 44 -7.49 -3.90 -12.97
C SER A 44 -6.10 -3.25 -13.02
N GLU A 45 -5.05 -4.03 -12.72
CA GLU A 45 -3.67 -3.53 -12.82
C GLU A 45 -3.35 -3.05 -14.24
N TYR A 46 -3.84 -3.74 -15.28
CA TYR A 46 -3.63 -3.39 -16.69
C TYR A 46 -4.45 -2.20 -17.21
N GLU A 47 -5.15 -1.51 -16.32
CA GLU A 47 -6.05 -0.40 -16.62
C GLU A 47 -5.79 0.82 -15.73
N THR A 48 -4.62 0.84 -15.07
CA THR A 48 -4.19 1.99 -14.26
C THR A 48 -3.75 3.16 -15.14
N LEU A 49 -3.65 4.36 -14.55
CA LEU A 49 -3.16 5.54 -15.26
C LEU A 49 -1.74 5.34 -15.80
N SER A 50 -0.83 4.73 -15.03
CA SER A 50 0.54 4.44 -15.47
C SER A 50 0.55 3.54 -16.69
N GLU A 51 -0.29 2.52 -16.71
CA GLU A 51 -0.40 1.59 -17.84
C GLU A 51 -0.88 2.27 -19.11
N TYR A 52 -1.91 3.11 -19.03
CA TYR A 52 -2.35 3.87 -20.18
C TYR A 52 -1.28 4.85 -20.69
N LEU A 53 -0.51 5.47 -19.79
CA LEU A 53 0.60 6.34 -20.17
C LEU A 53 1.73 5.57 -20.87
N ASN A 54 2.08 4.37 -20.37
CA ASN A 54 3.03 3.47 -21.04
C ASN A 54 2.55 3.07 -22.44
N LYS A 55 1.27 2.67 -22.57
CA LYS A 55 0.63 2.31 -23.85
C LYS A 55 0.64 3.46 -24.86
N ILE A 56 0.29 4.68 -24.43
CA ILE A 56 0.26 5.87 -25.31
C ILE A 56 1.66 6.23 -25.80
N THR A 57 2.67 6.06 -24.95
CA THR A 57 4.06 6.41 -25.29
C THR A 57 4.82 5.27 -26.00
N GLY A 58 4.26 4.05 -25.99
CA GLY A 58 4.90 2.87 -26.57
C GLY A 58 6.15 2.41 -25.82
N SER A 59 6.31 2.82 -24.56
CA SER A 59 7.48 2.53 -23.73
C SER A 59 7.09 2.36 -22.26
N ASP A 60 7.71 1.40 -21.58
CA ASP A 60 7.57 1.18 -20.14
C ASP A 60 8.45 2.18 -19.39
N GLN A 61 7.96 3.41 -19.22
CA GLN A 61 8.71 4.51 -18.57
C GLN A 61 8.01 5.08 -17.32
N PHE A 62 6.72 4.76 -17.12
CA PHE A 62 5.90 5.20 -15.99
C PHE A 62 5.75 4.08 -14.95
N ALA A 63 6.07 4.37 -13.70
CA ALA A 63 5.86 3.48 -12.56
C ALA A 63 4.68 3.94 -11.69
N ASN A 64 3.75 3.03 -11.37
CA ASN A 64 2.71 3.30 -10.39
C ASN A 64 3.28 3.23 -8.96
N LEU A 65 3.27 4.33 -8.21
CA LEU A 65 3.60 4.37 -6.78
C LEU A 65 2.42 4.91 -5.95
N GLY A 66 1.19 4.75 -6.47
CA GLY A 66 -0.04 5.09 -5.75
C GLY A 66 -0.25 4.20 -4.53
N VAL A 67 -0.89 4.74 -3.50
CA VAL A 67 -1.33 4.00 -2.32
C VAL A 67 -2.79 4.30 -2.05
N ASP A 68 -3.60 3.25 -1.94
CA ASP A 68 -5.04 3.41 -1.79
C ASP A 68 -5.43 4.23 -0.56
N GLY A 69 -6.36 5.17 -0.75
CA GLY A 69 -6.92 5.98 0.33
C GLY A 69 -5.91 6.80 1.15
N ILE A 70 -4.69 7.02 0.64
CA ILE A 70 -3.66 7.75 1.39
C ILE A 70 -4.02 9.23 1.55
N HIS A 71 -4.03 9.69 2.79
CA HIS A 71 -4.24 11.10 3.12
C HIS A 71 -3.01 11.94 2.70
N PRO A 72 -3.14 13.20 2.25
CA PRO A 72 -1.99 14.03 1.86
C PRO A 72 -0.86 14.11 2.91
N VAL A 73 -1.19 14.28 4.19
CA VAL A 73 -0.18 14.26 5.27
C VAL A 73 0.50 12.90 5.46
N ALA A 74 -0.23 11.80 5.19
CA ALA A 74 0.33 10.46 5.22
C ALA A 74 1.22 10.22 4.00
N LEU A 75 0.84 10.72 2.82
CA LEU A 75 1.66 10.67 1.60
C LEU A 75 2.97 11.40 1.78
N ALA A 76 2.95 12.59 2.40
CA ALA A 76 4.18 13.31 2.75
C ALA A 76 5.08 12.48 3.68
N GLY A 77 4.49 11.77 4.65
CA GLY A 77 5.21 10.83 5.52
C GLY A 77 5.79 9.63 4.76
N LEU A 78 5.00 9.03 3.86
CA LEU A 78 5.42 7.91 3.02
C LEU A 78 6.66 8.26 2.21
N LEU A 79 6.62 9.38 1.48
CA LEU A 79 7.74 9.82 0.67
C LEU A 79 8.96 10.16 1.53
N LYS A 80 8.74 10.81 2.68
CA LYS A 80 9.82 11.19 3.60
C LYS A 80 10.58 9.99 4.18
N TYR A 81 9.87 8.92 4.56
CA TYR A 81 10.46 7.79 5.31
C TYR A 81 10.68 6.53 4.48
N TYR A 82 10.07 6.43 3.30
CA TYR A 82 10.11 5.21 2.47
C TYR A 82 10.38 5.49 1.00
N GLY A 83 10.38 6.77 0.58
CA GLY A 83 10.70 7.22 -0.78
C GLY A 83 12.16 7.67 -0.97
N HIS A 84 13.09 7.23 -0.13
CA HIS A 84 14.49 7.70 -0.13
C HIS A 84 15.24 7.51 -1.45
N ASP A 85 14.86 6.48 -2.22
CA ASP A 85 15.49 6.16 -3.50
C ASP A 85 15.01 7.10 -4.63
N ILE A 86 14.00 7.94 -4.39
CA ILE A 86 13.50 8.93 -5.35
C ILE A 86 14.50 10.09 -5.45
N SER A 87 15.38 10.00 -6.45
CA SER A 87 16.37 11.01 -6.80
C SER A 87 16.51 11.10 -8.31
N ASP A 88 16.64 12.32 -8.84
CA ASP A 88 16.78 12.58 -10.28
C ASP A 88 15.68 11.92 -11.15
N LYS A 89 14.44 11.88 -10.63
CA LYS A 89 13.26 11.36 -11.33
C LYS A 89 12.27 12.45 -11.69
N ARG A 90 11.59 12.24 -12.81
CA ARG A 90 10.37 13.00 -13.14
C ARG A 90 9.22 12.41 -12.35
N ILE A 91 8.39 13.28 -11.77
CA ILE A 91 7.29 12.87 -10.90
C ILE A 91 5.99 13.46 -11.42
N VAL A 92 4.98 12.61 -11.59
CA VAL A 92 3.58 13.01 -11.71
C VAL A 92 2.94 12.80 -10.34
N LEU A 93 2.62 13.89 -9.65
CA LEU A 93 2.00 13.84 -8.34
C LEU A 93 0.50 14.14 -8.46
N HIS A 94 -0.33 13.14 -8.15
CA HIS A 94 -1.76 13.35 -7.94
C HIS A 94 -2.00 13.78 -6.50
N PHE A 95 -2.64 14.92 -6.35
CA PHE A 95 -3.03 15.49 -5.07
C PHE A 95 -4.53 15.70 -5.06
N ASN A 96 -5.20 15.14 -4.05
CA ASN A 96 -6.65 15.21 -3.92
C ASN A 96 -7.06 16.31 -2.91
N PRO A 97 -7.50 17.49 -3.36
CA PRO A 97 -7.82 18.62 -2.48
C PRO A 97 -9.08 18.39 -1.63
N LEU A 98 -9.88 17.36 -1.91
CA LEU A 98 -11.07 17.03 -1.11
C LEU A 98 -10.71 16.76 0.36
N TRP A 99 -9.52 16.22 0.62
CA TRP A 99 -9.00 16.03 1.98
C TRP A 99 -8.81 17.34 2.75
N MET A 100 -8.70 18.48 2.07
CA MET A 100 -8.54 19.79 2.71
C MET A 100 -9.83 20.63 2.68
N SER A 101 -10.93 20.08 2.18
CA SER A 101 -12.19 20.81 1.99
C SER A 101 -12.92 21.17 3.29
N SER A 102 -12.55 20.57 4.43
CA SER A 102 -13.15 20.88 5.73
C SER A 102 -12.17 20.59 6.87
N LYS A 103 -12.40 21.20 8.04
CA LYS A 103 -11.60 20.92 9.26
C LYS A 103 -11.58 19.44 9.65
N LYS A 104 -12.66 18.70 9.36
CA LYS A 104 -12.73 17.27 9.66
C LYS A 104 -11.83 16.47 8.72
N HIS A 105 -11.95 16.72 7.42
CA HIS A 105 -11.15 16.03 6.41
C HIS A 105 -9.66 16.40 6.54
N ASP A 106 -9.35 17.65 6.89
CA ASP A 106 -7.97 18.13 7.08
C ASP A 106 -7.37 17.75 8.44
N LEU A 107 -7.99 16.81 9.17
CA LEU A 107 -7.54 16.30 10.46
C LEU A 107 -7.39 17.35 11.58
N GLN A 108 -8.00 18.54 11.41
CA GLN A 108 -7.96 19.65 12.37
C GLN A 108 -9.04 19.57 13.45
N THR A 109 -9.96 18.61 13.37
CA THR A 109 -11.03 18.43 14.37
C THR A 109 -10.49 17.82 15.67
N GLU A 110 -11.02 18.20 16.83
CA GLU A 110 -10.61 17.62 18.11
C GLU A 110 -11.23 16.24 18.37
N LYS A 111 -12.39 15.98 17.76
CA LYS A 111 -13.07 14.69 17.86
C LYS A 111 -12.23 13.63 17.16
N GLU A 112 -12.13 12.45 17.78
CA GLU A 112 -11.43 11.32 17.17
C GLU A 112 -11.99 11.03 15.77
N PHE A 113 -11.07 10.96 14.81
CA PHE A 113 -11.37 10.66 13.42
C PHE A 113 -10.36 9.64 12.93
N ARG A 114 -10.87 8.50 12.45
CA ARG A 114 -10.03 7.45 11.87
C ARG A 114 -9.77 7.76 10.40
N PHE A 115 -8.54 7.56 9.99
CA PHE A 115 -8.06 7.77 8.63
C PHE A 115 -7.01 6.72 8.30
N ASN A 116 -6.74 6.52 7.00
CA ASN A 116 -5.82 5.51 6.53
C ASN A 116 -4.36 5.91 6.78
N HIS A 117 -3.50 4.92 6.95
CA HIS A 117 -2.06 5.09 7.19
C HIS A 117 -1.68 6.02 8.38
N PRO A 118 -2.27 5.83 9.58
CA PRO A 118 -1.94 6.65 10.76
C PRO A 118 -0.47 6.52 11.19
N LYS A 119 0.20 5.42 10.82
CA LYS A 119 1.64 5.23 11.06
C LYS A 119 2.54 6.14 10.22
N LEU A 120 2.03 6.84 9.20
CA LEU A 120 2.84 7.72 8.33
C LEU A 120 2.76 9.19 8.74
N VAL A 121 1.69 9.60 9.40
CA VAL A 121 1.51 10.99 9.83
C VAL A 121 2.48 11.35 10.97
N PRO A 122 2.70 12.65 11.25
CA PRO A 122 3.36 13.09 12.46
C PRO A 122 2.79 12.41 13.72
N GLN A 123 3.65 11.74 14.49
CA GLN A 123 3.23 11.03 15.70
C GLN A 123 3.18 11.95 16.92
N PHE A 124 4.02 12.99 16.93
CA PHE A 124 4.16 13.91 18.06
C PHE A 124 4.14 15.38 17.63
N ILE A 125 4.91 15.75 16.61
CA ILE A 125 5.04 17.14 16.13
C ILE A 125 4.96 17.19 14.60
N PRO A 126 4.06 18.01 14.02
CA PRO A 126 2.96 18.71 14.69
C PRO A 126 1.94 17.75 15.32
N ASN A 127 1.24 18.21 16.35
CA ASN A 127 0.16 17.43 16.96
C ASN A 127 -1.07 17.45 16.03
N ILE A 128 -1.64 16.28 15.75
CA ILE A 128 -2.88 16.13 14.97
C ILE A 128 -4.04 15.98 15.97
N PRO A 129 -4.94 16.98 16.11
CA PRO A 129 -5.95 16.99 17.16
C PRO A 129 -6.85 15.75 17.19
N CYS A 130 -7.23 15.22 16.02
CA CYS A 130 -8.11 14.06 15.91
C CYS A 130 -7.40 12.72 16.09
N TYR A 131 -6.05 12.71 16.10
CA TYR A 131 -5.27 11.49 16.27
C TYR A 131 -5.20 11.17 17.76
N LYS A 132 -5.87 10.10 18.19
CA LYS A 132 -5.98 9.71 19.62
C LYS A 132 -5.33 8.36 19.94
N ASP A 133 -4.52 7.82 19.03
CA ASP A 133 -3.78 6.57 19.31
C ASP A 133 -2.92 6.70 20.58
N PRO A 134 -2.82 5.62 21.39
CA PRO A 134 -2.00 5.61 22.60
C PRO A 134 -0.52 5.94 22.33
N TYR A 135 0.15 6.54 23.32
CA TYR A 135 1.58 6.87 23.24
C TYR A 135 2.46 5.68 22.88
N SER A 136 2.20 4.50 23.44
CA SER A 136 2.96 3.28 23.12
C SER A 136 2.89 2.92 21.63
N LYS A 137 1.71 3.07 21.02
CA LYS A 137 1.49 2.82 19.59
C LYS A 137 2.22 3.85 18.72
N ARG A 138 2.20 5.13 19.12
CA ARG A 138 2.95 6.20 18.45
C ARG A 138 4.46 6.00 18.50
N VAL A 139 4.99 5.64 19.67
CA VAL A 139 6.41 5.32 19.84
C VAL A 139 6.79 4.12 18.99
N SER A 140 5.99 3.04 19.04
CA SER A 140 6.20 1.86 18.20
C SER A 140 6.25 2.21 16.71
N ALA A 141 5.31 3.03 16.22
CA ALA A 141 5.31 3.49 14.85
C ALA A 141 6.56 4.29 14.48
N VAL A 142 7.11 5.10 15.40
CA VAL A 142 8.38 5.81 15.16
C VAL A 142 9.56 4.84 15.13
N ILE A 143 9.66 3.92 16.08
CA ILE A 143 10.77 2.94 16.13
C ILE A 143 10.76 2.07 14.87
N GLU A 144 9.58 1.60 14.44
CA GLU A 144 9.42 0.78 13.23
C GLU A 144 9.95 1.49 11.96
N ARG A 145 9.82 2.83 11.87
CA ARG A 145 10.37 3.61 10.74
C ARG A 145 11.89 3.57 10.66
N TYR A 146 12.57 3.53 11.80
CA TYR A 146 14.03 3.70 11.86
C TYR A 146 14.80 2.40 12.13
N VAL A 147 14.11 1.33 12.52
CA VAL A 147 14.72 0.02 12.79
C VAL A 147 14.35 -0.95 11.67
N PRO A 148 15.26 -1.23 10.71
CA PRO A 148 14.97 -2.05 9.54
C PRO A 148 14.45 -3.45 9.89
N PHE A 149 14.97 -4.03 10.98
CA PHE A 149 14.51 -5.33 11.47
C PHE A 149 13.03 -5.33 11.83
N LEU A 150 12.54 -4.30 12.53
CA LEU A 150 11.13 -4.22 12.91
C LEU A 150 10.22 -3.99 11.69
N SER A 151 10.64 -3.11 10.78
CA SER A 151 9.93 -2.90 9.52
C SER A 151 9.86 -4.19 8.69
N TRP A 152 10.94 -4.97 8.64
CA TRP A 152 10.94 -6.28 7.99
C TRP A 152 10.04 -7.30 8.71
N THR A 153 10.04 -7.36 10.04
CA THR A 153 9.10 -8.24 10.76
C THR A 153 7.63 -7.85 10.53
N SER A 154 7.35 -6.56 10.36
CA SER A 154 6.03 -6.05 10.01
C SER A 154 5.59 -6.53 8.63
N HIS A 155 6.49 -6.45 7.64
CA HIS A 155 6.30 -7.07 6.31
C HIS A 155 5.98 -8.56 6.41
N LEU A 156 6.74 -9.32 7.21
CA LEU A 156 6.46 -10.75 7.36
C LEU A 156 5.05 -11.03 7.89
N LYS A 157 4.62 -10.26 8.89
CA LYS A 157 3.27 -10.38 9.45
C LYS A 157 2.19 -10.09 8.41
N ILE A 158 2.36 -9.00 7.67
CA ILE A 158 1.37 -8.55 6.67
C ILE A 158 1.34 -9.53 5.49
N ALA A 159 2.49 -9.87 4.92
CA ALA A 159 2.59 -10.64 3.69
C ALA A 159 2.37 -12.15 3.86
N TYR A 160 2.69 -12.72 5.03
CA TYR A 160 2.68 -14.18 5.21
C TYR A 160 1.76 -14.67 6.34
N PHE A 161 1.43 -13.82 7.32
CA PHE A 161 0.67 -14.24 8.51
C PHE A 161 -0.67 -13.55 8.64
N GLY A 162 -1.21 -12.96 7.57
CA GLY A 162 -2.53 -12.31 7.60
C GLY A 162 -2.63 -11.19 8.65
N ASN A 163 -1.52 -10.46 8.87
CA ASN A 163 -1.38 -9.41 9.87
C ASN A 163 -1.41 -9.89 11.33
N MET A 164 -1.30 -11.19 11.58
CA MET A 164 -1.14 -11.77 12.91
C MET A 164 0.33 -11.78 13.35
N ASP A 165 0.57 -11.85 14.66
CA ASP A 165 1.90 -12.21 15.15
C ASP A 165 2.12 -13.72 15.06
N LEU A 166 3.40 -14.13 15.08
CA LEU A 166 3.77 -15.52 14.90
C LEU A 166 3.14 -16.45 15.95
N PRO A 167 3.12 -16.11 17.26
CA PRO A 167 2.42 -16.93 18.24
C PRO A 167 0.93 -17.13 17.94
N THR A 168 0.20 -16.06 17.63
CA THR A 168 -1.23 -16.15 17.28
C THR A 168 -1.42 -16.97 16.01
N TRP A 169 -0.61 -16.71 14.98
CA TRP A 169 -0.68 -17.46 13.72
C TRP A 169 -0.42 -18.96 13.92
N SER A 170 0.58 -19.33 14.73
CA SER A 170 0.89 -20.74 15.04
C SER A 170 -0.20 -21.43 15.86
N LEU A 171 -0.94 -20.69 16.69
CA LEU A 171 -2.11 -21.23 17.39
C LEU A 171 -3.28 -21.50 16.42
N GLU A 172 -3.47 -20.66 15.41
CA GLU A 172 -4.50 -20.84 14.38
C GLU A 172 -4.12 -21.90 13.34
N HIS A 173 -2.83 -22.11 13.09
CA HIS A 173 -2.29 -23.07 12.11
C HIS A 173 -1.39 -24.13 12.80
N PRO A 174 -1.95 -24.98 13.67
CA PRO A 174 -1.16 -25.86 14.56
C PRO A 174 -0.35 -26.94 13.83
N TYR A 175 -0.66 -27.22 12.57
CA TYR A 175 0.02 -28.22 11.75
C TYR A 175 0.90 -27.63 10.64
N GLU A 176 1.00 -26.30 10.55
CA GLU A 176 1.79 -25.62 9.53
C GLU A 176 3.13 -25.15 10.07
N ASN A 177 4.16 -25.20 9.21
CA ASN A 177 5.48 -24.73 9.57
C ASN A 177 5.66 -23.27 9.11
N PRO A 178 5.85 -22.31 10.02
CA PRO A 178 5.98 -20.89 9.65
C PRO A 178 7.21 -20.62 8.77
N ALA A 179 8.27 -21.42 8.91
CA ALA A 179 9.44 -21.29 8.03
C ALA A 179 9.11 -21.69 6.59
N TYR A 180 8.22 -22.67 6.41
CA TYR A 180 7.77 -23.08 5.08
C TYR A 180 6.91 -21.99 4.43
N CYS A 181 6.01 -21.33 5.18
CA CYS A 181 5.22 -20.20 4.68
C CYS A 181 6.09 -19.02 4.22
N MET A 182 7.19 -18.73 4.92
CA MET A 182 8.14 -17.68 4.54
C MET A 182 9.06 -18.07 3.37
N LEU A 183 9.34 -19.37 3.19
CA LEU A 183 10.22 -19.90 2.12
C LEU A 183 9.45 -20.26 0.85
N ASP A 184 8.14 -20.50 0.94
CA ASP A 184 7.30 -20.78 -0.21
C ASP A 184 7.03 -19.46 -0.94
N ALA A 185 7.82 -19.21 -1.97
CA ALA A 185 7.57 -18.15 -2.95
C ALA A 185 6.17 -18.26 -3.60
N ARG A 186 5.45 -19.38 -3.38
CA ARG A 186 4.03 -19.52 -3.73
C ARG A 186 3.08 -18.77 -2.81
N CYS A 187 3.42 -18.37 -1.58
CA CYS A 187 2.49 -17.56 -0.76
C CYS A 187 2.29 -16.14 -1.32
N LEU A 188 3.32 -15.55 -1.95
CA LEU A 188 3.14 -14.32 -2.73
C LEU A 188 2.21 -14.53 -3.93
N MET A 189 2.32 -15.70 -4.58
CA MET A 189 1.45 -16.09 -5.70
C MET A 189 0.07 -16.60 -5.25
N LEU A 190 -0.14 -17.02 -4.00
CA LEU A 190 -1.42 -17.52 -3.50
C LEU A 190 -2.33 -16.36 -3.06
N VAL A 191 -1.78 -15.27 -2.53
CA VAL A 191 -2.54 -14.01 -2.41
C VAL A 191 -2.90 -13.45 -3.79
N GLU A 192 -2.06 -13.66 -4.81
CA GLU A 192 -2.39 -13.34 -6.21
C GLU A 192 -3.34 -14.37 -6.87
N ALA A 193 -3.33 -15.64 -6.44
CA ALA A 193 -4.13 -16.73 -7.02
C ALA A 193 -5.51 -16.90 -6.37
N GLU A 194 -5.68 -16.66 -5.07
CA GLU A 194 -7.01 -16.56 -4.43
C GLU A 194 -7.79 -15.38 -4.99
N ASN A 195 -7.10 -14.29 -5.35
CA ASN A 195 -7.66 -13.18 -6.13
C ASN A 195 -7.94 -13.54 -7.59
N ARG A 196 -7.34 -14.61 -8.16
CA ARG A 196 -7.69 -15.13 -9.50
C ARG A 196 -8.90 -16.07 -9.46
N GLU A 197 -9.00 -16.97 -8.50
CA GLU A 197 -10.10 -17.94 -8.42
C GLU A 197 -11.43 -17.26 -8.04
N SER A 198 -11.42 -16.34 -7.08
CA SER A 198 -12.58 -15.48 -6.76
C SER A 198 -13.02 -14.55 -7.91
N ARG A 199 -12.13 -14.28 -8.87
CA ARG A 199 -12.42 -13.51 -10.09
C ARG A 199 -12.95 -14.37 -11.25
N ILE A 200 -12.65 -15.66 -11.30
CA ILE A 200 -13.20 -16.58 -12.32
C ILE A 200 -14.68 -16.87 -12.00
N GLU A 201 -15.02 -17.14 -10.73
CA GLU A 201 -16.41 -17.36 -10.31
C GLU A 201 -17.31 -16.12 -10.51
N ASN A 202 -16.77 -14.91 -10.29
CA ASN A 202 -17.50 -13.66 -10.56
C ASN A 202 -17.65 -13.35 -12.07
N ARG A 203 -16.75 -13.87 -12.92
CA ARG A 203 -16.86 -13.74 -14.38
C ARG A 203 -17.92 -14.67 -14.96
N GLU A 204 -18.01 -15.91 -14.49
CA GLU A 204 -19.00 -16.88 -14.96
C GLU A 204 -20.44 -16.54 -14.52
N SER A 205 -20.60 -15.94 -13.34
CA SER A 205 -21.91 -15.47 -12.85
C SER A 205 -22.42 -14.21 -13.56
N SER A 206 -21.53 -13.40 -14.16
CA SER A 206 -21.90 -12.19 -14.94
C SER A 206 -22.16 -12.45 -16.44
N HIS A 207 -21.91 -13.67 -16.92
CA HIS A 207 -22.04 -14.05 -18.33
C HIS A 207 -23.08 -15.15 -18.61
N LEU A 208 -24.05 -15.34 -17.72
CA LEU A 208 -25.28 -16.03 -18.10
C LEU A 208 -26.20 -15.05 -18.85
N PRO A 209 -26.41 -15.19 -20.18
CA PRO A 209 -27.43 -14.43 -20.86
C PRO A 209 -28.78 -14.81 -20.26
N THR A 210 -29.50 -13.83 -19.74
CA THR A 210 -30.95 -13.96 -19.51
C THR A 210 -31.60 -14.06 -20.88
N SER A 211 -31.71 -15.29 -21.40
CA SER A 211 -32.44 -15.57 -22.62
C SER A 211 -33.94 -15.55 -22.32
N ALA A 212 -34.62 -14.60 -22.97
CA ALA A 212 -36.05 -14.53 -23.35
C ALA A 212 -37.11 -14.75 -22.25
#